data_AF-A0A949HJP6-F1
#
_entry.id   AF-A0A949HJP6-F1
#
_cell.length_a   1.000
_cell.length_b   1.000
_cell.length_c   1.000
_cell.angle_alpha   90.00
_cell.angle_beta   90.00
_cell.angle_gamma   90.00
#
_symmetry.space_group_name_H-M   'P 1'
#
loop_
_entity.id
_entity.type
_entity.pdbx_description
1 polymer ?
#
loop_
_entity_poly.entity_id
_entity_poly.type
_entity_poly.pdbx_seq_one_letter_code
_entity_poly.pdbx_strand_id
1 'polypeptide(L)'
;MAKKSFFEKLTGMVRADEDEREGDELSPVLTDAEEETDGELAVDMYQTPSEVVIKTMVAGVRPEDLDISITRDMVTIKGHREDTREASDEDFFHKELYWGSFSRTITLPAEIEVEEAEATNKNGLLTLTLPKIDRNKQAKVKIKSV
;
A
#
# COMPACT_ATOMS: atom_id res chain seq x y z
N MET A 1 -31.88 6.57 -47.73
CA MET A 1 -31.32 5.46 -46.94
C MET A 1 -29.92 5.86 -46.49
N ALA A 2 -29.70 6.07 -45.20
CA ALA A 2 -28.39 6.40 -44.62
C ALA A 2 -28.05 5.37 -43.54
N LYS A 3 -26.80 4.91 -43.53
CA LYS A 3 -26.29 3.73 -42.80
C LYS A 3 -26.24 4.00 -41.29
N LYS A 4 -26.71 3.04 -40.48
CA LYS A 4 -26.65 3.06 -39.01
C LYS A 4 -25.20 2.96 -38.50
N SER A 5 -24.90 3.73 -37.46
CA SER A 5 -23.61 3.77 -36.78
C SER A 5 -23.39 2.50 -35.98
N PHE A 6 -22.17 1.96 -36.07
CA PHE A 6 -21.70 0.75 -35.38
C PHE A 6 -21.87 0.82 -33.85
N PHE A 7 -21.90 2.03 -33.29
CA PHE A 7 -22.09 2.31 -31.86
C PHE A 7 -23.50 1.97 -31.32
N GLU A 8 -24.55 1.97 -32.14
CA GLU A 8 -25.91 1.59 -31.70
C GLU A 8 -26.04 0.09 -31.38
N LYS A 9 -25.09 -0.75 -31.80
CA LYS A 9 -25.11 -2.20 -31.56
C LYS A 9 -24.46 -2.64 -30.25
N LEU A 10 -23.63 -1.79 -29.64
CA LEU A 10 -22.86 -2.17 -28.44
C LEU A 10 -23.52 -1.75 -27.13
N THR A 11 -24.37 -0.72 -27.16
CA THR A 11 -24.99 -0.14 -25.96
C THR A 11 -26.36 -0.71 -25.60
N GLY A 12 -26.86 -1.72 -26.34
CA GLY A 12 -28.12 -2.38 -25.99
C GLY A 12 -29.32 -1.43 -25.80
N MET A 13 -29.33 -0.28 -26.49
CA MET A 13 -30.49 0.62 -26.48
C MET A 13 -31.59 0.04 -27.36
N VAL A 14 -32.40 -0.85 -26.78
CA VAL A 14 -33.74 -1.14 -27.29
C VAL A 14 -34.58 0.12 -27.04
N ARG A 15 -35.05 0.77 -28.11
CA ARG A 15 -36.22 1.65 -28.01
C ARG A 15 -37.40 0.76 -27.66
N ALA A 16 -37.80 0.78 -26.38
CA ALA A 16 -39.07 0.21 -25.95
C ALA A 16 -40.13 1.31 -26.12
N ASP A 17 -41.07 1.06 -27.02
CA ASP A 17 -42.37 1.72 -27.00
C ASP A 17 -43.08 1.39 -25.68
N GLU A 18 -43.86 2.35 -25.20
CA GLU A 18 -44.55 2.38 -23.91
C GLU A 18 -45.35 1.11 -23.63
N ASP A 19 -45.04 0.43 -22.52
CA ASP A 19 -45.99 -0.40 -21.79
C ASP A 19 -45.71 -0.24 -20.29
N GLU A 20 -46.69 0.35 -19.60
CA GLU A 20 -46.72 0.64 -18.17
C GLU A 20 -46.50 -0.63 -17.33
N ARG A 21 -45.42 -0.66 -16.53
CA ARG A 21 -45.32 -1.55 -15.36
C ARG A 21 -44.62 -0.84 -14.20
N GLU A 22 -45.37 -0.67 -13.11
CA GLU A 22 -44.89 -0.30 -11.78
C GLU A 22 -43.76 -1.24 -11.33
N GLY A 23 -42.72 -0.67 -10.73
CA GLY A 23 -41.65 -1.43 -10.11
C GLY A 23 -40.44 -0.59 -9.74
N ASP A 24 -40.45 -0.08 -8.50
CA ASP A 24 -39.31 0.29 -7.65
C ASP A 24 -38.14 1.02 -8.35
N GLU A 25 -38.14 2.35 -8.23
CA GLU A 25 -37.03 3.22 -8.65
C GLU A 25 -35.76 2.89 -7.85
N LEU A 26 -34.99 1.91 -8.34
CA LEU A 26 -33.57 1.83 -8.02
C LEU A 26 -32.87 2.98 -8.73
N SER A 27 -32.73 4.09 -8.02
CA SER A 27 -31.84 5.17 -8.42
C SER A 27 -30.44 4.58 -8.65
N PRO A 28 -29.75 4.94 -9.74
CA PRO A 28 -28.39 4.49 -9.95
C PRO A 28 -27.53 5.14 -8.86
N VAL A 29 -27.06 4.30 -7.94
CA VAL A 29 -26.04 4.68 -6.97
C VAL A 29 -24.76 4.96 -7.78
N LEU A 30 -24.53 6.23 -8.10
CA LEU A 30 -23.24 6.72 -8.56
C LEU A 30 -22.28 6.70 -7.37
N THR A 31 -21.66 5.55 -7.12
CA THR A 31 -20.48 5.45 -6.28
C THR A 31 -19.28 5.21 -7.17
N ASP A 32 -18.84 6.26 -7.87
CA ASP A 32 -17.46 6.38 -8.35
C ASP A 32 -16.56 6.92 -7.23
N ALA A 33 -16.74 6.39 -6.01
CA ALA A 33 -15.65 6.36 -5.07
C ALA A 33 -14.84 5.14 -5.51
N GLU A 34 -13.89 5.35 -6.43
CA GLU A 34 -12.79 4.41 -6.59
C GLU A 34 -12.27 4.17 -5.18
N GLU A 35 -12.47 2.97 -4.64
CA GLU A 35 -11.82 2.59 -3.40
C GLU A 35 -10.33 2.76 -3.67
N GLU A 36 -9.73 3.84 -3.16
CA GLU A 36 -8.29 4.07 -3.26
C GLU A 36 -7.61 2.95 -2.48
N THR A 37 -7.38 1.83 -3.15
CA THR A 37 -6.60 0.74 -2.61
C THR A 37 -5.14 1.19 -2.65
N ASP A 38 -4.51 1.26 -1.48
CA ASP A 38 -3.08 1.56 -1.37
C ASP A 38 -2.29 0.66 -2.33
N GLY A 39 -1.32 1.25 -3.04
CA GLY A 39 -0.40 0.53 -3.91
C GLY A 39 0.44 -0.50 -3.15
N GLU A 40 0.82 -1.56 -3.85
CA GLU A 40 1.70 -2.58 -3.29
C GLU A 40 3.14 -2.06 -3.17
N LEU A 41 3.72 -2.19 -1.97
CA LEU A 41 5.13 -1.92 -1.73
C LEU A 41 5.94 -3.22 -1.76
N ALA A 42 6.85 -3.34 -2.74
CA ALA A 42 7.78 -4.45 -2.83
C ALA A 42 8.85 -4.39 -1.73
N VAL A 43 9.12 -5.54 -1.12
CA VAL A 43 10.02 -5.68 0.02
C VAL A 43 10.86 -6.94 -0.09
N ASP A 44 12.13 -6.83 0.30
CA ASP A 44 12.99 -7.97 0.58
C ASP A 44 13.08 -8.16 2.09
N MET A 45 12.95 -9.39 2.57
CA MET A 45 13.14 -9.72 3.98
C MET A 45 14.07 -10.92 4.12
N TYR A 46 15.07 -10.78 4.99
CA TYR A 46 15.97 -11.86 5.35
C TYR A 46 16.33 -11.79 6.83
N GLN A 47 17.01 -12.81 7.35
CA GLN A 47 17.43 -12.84 8.74
C GLN A 47 18.91 -13.21 8.87
N THR A 48 19.53 -12.66 9.90
CA THR A 48 20.82 -13.11 10.43
C THR A 48 20.56 -13.94 11.69
N PRO A 49 21.60 -14.48 12.38
CA PRO A 49 21.40 -15.12 13.68
C PRO A 49 20.77 -14.17 14.72
N SER A 50 21.11 -12.88 14.70
CA SER A 50 20.69 -11.90 15.71
C SER A 50 19.57 -10.97 15.26
N GLU A 51 19.29 -10.84 13.97
CA GLU A 51 18.42 -9.78 13.44
C GLU A 51 17.48 -10.29 12.35
N VAL A 52 16.36 -9.58 12.18
CA VAL A 52 15.56 -9.59 10.95
C VAL A 52 15.85 -8.28 10.20
N VAL A 53 16.03 -8.34 8.89
CA VAL A 53 16.30 -7.17 8.05
C VAL A 53 15.27 -7.07 6.94
N ILE A 54 14.66 -5.90 6.79
CA ILE A 54 13.70 -5.58 5.73
C ILE A 54 14.26 -4.47 4.86
N LYS A 55 14.18 -4.61 3.54
CA LYS A 55 14.63 -3.60 2.56
C LYS A 55 13.52 -3.28 1.57
N THR A 56 13.38 -2.00 1.22
CA THR A 56 12.40 -1.56 0.24
C THR A 56 12.80 -0.25 -0.45
N MET A 57 12.31 -0.07 -1.67
CA MET A 57 12.55 1.11 -2.50
C MET A 57 11.48 2.18 -2.21
N VAL A 58 11.93 3.31 -1.65
CA VAL A 58 11.15 4.51 -1.34
C VAL A 58 11.74 5.75 -2.01
N ALA A 59 12.45 5.57 -3.13
CA ALA A 59 12.96 6.68 -3.92
C ALA A 59 11.82 7.61 -4.35
N GLY A 60 12.05 8.92 -4.26
CA GLY A 60 11.05 9.94 -4.56
C GLY A 60 10.05 10.23 -3.43
N VAL A 61 10.09 9.47 -2.32
CA VAL A 61 9.25 9.74 -1.14
C VAL A 61 10.03 10.60 -0.15
N ARG A 62 9.44 11.70 0.31
CA ARG A 62 10.04 12.53 1.36
C ARG A 62 9.97 11.78 2.71
N PRO A 63 10.98 11.87 3.58
CA PRO A 63 10.96 11.16 4.87
C PRO A 63 9.72 11.45 5.72
N GLU A 64 9.19 12.67 5.67
CA GLU A 64 7.96 13.09 6.35
C GLU A 64 6.68 12.43 5.82
N ASP A 65 6.71 11.91 4.58
CA ASP A 65 5.62 11.17 3.95
C ASP A 65 5.76 9.65 4.12
N LEU A 66 6.69 9.20 4.98
CA LEU A 66 6.86 7.79 5.37
C LEU A 66 6.40 7.57 6.81
N ASP A 67 5.50 6.61 7.00
CA ASP A 67 5.10 6.11 8.31
C ASP A 67 5.54 4.65 8.45
N ILE A 68 6.30 4.37 9.52
CA ILE A 68 6.80 3.04 9.83
C ILE A 68 6.33 2.68 11.24
N SER A 69 5.44 1.71 11.30
CA SER A 69 4.89 1.20 12.55
C SER A 69 5.43 -0.20 12.82
N ILE A 70 6.00 -0.40 14.00
CA ILE A 70 6.65 -1.67 14.39
C ILE A 70 5.98 -2.20 15.65
N THR A 71 5.65 -3.49 15.61
CA THR A 71 5.24 -4.27 16.77
C THR A 71 6.22 -5.41 16.96
N ARG A 72 5.99 -6.27 17.96
CA ARG A 72 6.91 -7.36 18.28
C ARG A 72 7.04 -8.40 17.16
N ASP A 73 6.00 -8.60 16.38
CA ASP A 73 5.87 -9.69 15.40
C ASP A 73 5.46 -9.19 14.01
N MET A 74 5.35 -7.88 13.80
CA MET A 74 4.89 -7.30 12.55
C MET A 74 5.46 -5.90 12.32
N VAL A 75 5.72 -5.60 11.05
CA VAL A 75 6.10 -4.26 10.57
C VAL A 75 5.09 -3.80 9.54
N THR A 76 4.67 -2.54 9.63
CA THR A 76 3.86 -1.85 8.63
C THR A 76 4.64 -0.65 8.10
N ILE A 77 4.74 -0.56 6.77
CA ILE A 77 5.36 0.55 6.06
C ILE A 77 4.27 1.21 5.22
N LYS A 78 4.10 2.52 5.38
CA LYS A 78 3.14 3.33 4.63
C LYS A 78 3.84 4.57 4.07
N GLY A 79 3.30 5.10 3.00
CA GLY A 79 3.69 6.41 2.51
C GLY A 79 2.97 6.82 1.24
N HIS A 80 3.42 7.91 0.64
CA HIS A 80 2.82 8.47 -0.57
C HIS A 80 3.88 8.88 -1.59
N ARG A 81 3.70 8.50 -2.86
CA ARG A 81 4.52 8.95 -3.99
C ARG A 81 3.77 10.04 -4.75
N GLU A 82 4.30 11.25 -4.72
CA GLU A 82 3.71 12.42 -5.39
C GLU A 82 3.95 12.35 -6.91
N ASP A 83 2.88 12.41 -7.70
CA ASP A 83 2.94 12.55 -9.17
C ASP A 83 3.10 14.03 -9.54
N THR A 84 4.31 14.43 -9.91
CA THR A 84 4.50 15.70 -10.59
C THR A 84 4.07 15.54 -12.05
N ARG A 85 2.79 15.86 -12.35
CA ARG A 85 2.25 15.75 -13.70
C ARG A 85 3.04 16.63 -14.69
N GLU A 86 3.85 15.98 -15.52
CA GLU A 86 4.65 16.65 -16.54
C GLU A 86 4.04 16.57 -17.95
N ALA A 87 3.14 15.61 -18.19
CA ALA A 87 2.51 15.36 -19.50
C ALA A 87 1.06 14.89 -19.34
N SER A 88 0.27 14.98 -20.42
CA SER A 88 -1.09 14.44 -20.46
C SER A 88 -1.05 12.91 -20.65
N ASP A 89 -2.10 12.20 -20.22
CA ASP A 89 -2.12 10.72 -20.30
C ASP A 89 -2.01 10.20 -21.75
N GLU A 90 -2.47 10.98 -22.75
CA GLU A 90 -2.38 10.63 -24.17
C GLU A 90 -0.96 10.77 -24.77
N ASP A 91 -0.08 11.49 -24.09
CA ASP A 91 1.30 11.73 -24.55
C ASP A 91 2.29 10.66 -24.06
N PHE A 92 1.87 9.77 -23.15
CA PHE A 92 2.73 8.69 -22.68
C PHE A 92 2.81 7.55 -23.69
N PHE A 93 4.03 7.20 -24.10
CA PHE A 93 4.28 5.92 -24.77
C PHE A 93 4.20 4.73 -23.80
N HIS A 94 4.66 4.92 -22.56
CA HIS A 94 4.66 3.92 -21.48
C HIS A 94 4.52 4.61 -20.12
N LYS A 95 3.79 3.99 -19.19
CA LYS A 95 3.58 4.47 -17.82
C LYS A 95 3.65 3.29 -16.85
N GLU A 96 4.84 3.06 -16.29
CA GLU A 96 5.12 1.91 -15.40
C GLU A 96 5.35 2.34 -13.94
N LEU A 97 5.55 3.63 -13.71
CA LEU A 97 5.74 4.17 -12.37
C LEU A 97 4.42 4.21 -11.63
N TYR A 98 4.45 3.75 -10.38
CA TYR A 98 3.33 3.88 -9.47
C TYR A 98 3.39 5.21 -8.72
N TRP A 99 2.28 5.94 -8.73
CA TRP A 99 2.06 7.16 -7.95
C TRP A 99 0.85 6.98 -7.05
N GLY A 100 0.83 7.67 -5.91
CA GLY A 100 -0.20 7.54 -4.89
C GLY A 100 0.28 6.90 -3.59
N SER A 101 -0.67 6.62 -2.71
CA SER A 101 -0.44 6.03 -1.40
C SER A 101 -0.05 4.56 -1.52
N PHE A 102 0.86 4.08 -0.69
CA PHE A 102 1.24 2.67 -0.64
C PHE A 102 1.25 2.17 0.80
N SER A 103 0.97 0.88 0.96
CA SER A 103 1.03 0.23 2.27
C SER A 103 1.49 -1.21 2.15
N ARG A 104 2.34 -1.64 3.08
CA ARG A 104 2.70 -3.04 3.25
C ARG A 104 2.83 -3.39 4.72
N THR A 105 2.10 -4.43 5.11
CA THR A 105 2.21 -5.06 6.42
C THR A 105 2.83 -6.44 6.28
N ILE A 106 3.83 -6.74 7.10
CA ILE A 106 4.66 -7.94 6.99
C ILE A 106 4.77 -8.57 8.37
N THR A 107 4.39 -9.84 8.50
CA THR A 107 4.65 -10.64 9.70
C THR A 107 6.12 -11.03 9.77
N LEU A 108 6.73 -10.89 10.94
CA LEU A 108 8.12 -11.21 11.20
C LEU A 108 8.29 -12.70 11.51
N PRO A 109 9.41 -13.31 11.11
CA PRO A 109 9.70 -14.72 11.40
C PRO A 109 10.13 -14.98 12.85
N ALA A 110 10.39 -13.92 13.63
CA ALA A 110 10.81 -13.98 15.03
C ALA A 110 10.37 -12.71 15.76
N GLU A 111 10.22 -12.80 17.09
CA GLU A 111 9.98 -11.63 17.95
C GLU A 111 11.23 -10.73 17.99
N ILE A 112 11.01 -9.41 17.97
CA ILE A 112 12.08 -8.40 17.96
C ILE A 112 12.04 -7.47 19.17
N GLU A 113 13.18 -6.87 19.52
CA GLU A 113 13.30 -5.80 20.51
C GLU A 113 12.96 -4.46 19.85
N VAL A 114 11.71 -4.02 20.01
CA VAL A 114 11.15 -2.86 19.27
C VAL A 114 11.93 -1.57 19.55
N GLU A 115 12.36 -1.37 20.79
CA GLU A 115 13.10 -0.17 21.22
C GLU A 115 14.51 -0.09 20.63
N GLU A 116 15.06 -1.21 20.14
CA GLU A 116 16.39 -1.27 19.52
C GLU A 116 16.30 -1.34 17.97
N ALA A 117 15.10 -1.20 17.39
CA ALA A 117 14.93 -1.19 15.95
C ALA A 117 15.55 0.06 15.31
N GLU A 118 16.26 -0.13 14.20
CA GLU A 118 16.87 0.96 13.43
C GLU A 118 16.30 1.05 12.02
N ALA A 119 16.10 2.27 11.54
CA ALA A 119 15.68 2.56 10.18
C ALA A 119 16.69 3.49 9.51
N THR A 120 17.18 3.12 8.33
CA THR A 120 18.09 3.94 7.54
C THR A 120 17.57 4.10 6.12
N ASN A 121 17.60 5.32 5.59
CA ASN A 121 17.32 5.58 4.18
C ASN A 121 18.60 6.09 3.52
N LYS A 122 19.11 5.34 2.54
CA LYS A 122 20.26 5.74 1.74
C LYS A 122 19.89 5.71 0.26
N ASN A 123 19.86 6.87 -0.37
CA ASN A 123 19.56 7.04 -1.79
C ASN A 123 18.22 6.40 -2.21
N GLY A 124 17.19 6.50 -1.36
CA GLY A 124 15.87 5.92 -1.64
C GLY A 124 15.73 4.43 -1.32
N LEU A 125 16.76 3.78 -0.78
CA LEU A 125 16.65 2.43 -0.21
C LEU A 125 16.45 2.53 1.30
N LEU A 126 15.24 2.20 1.76
CA LEU A 126 14.94 2.05 3.18
C LEU A 126 15.39 0.67 3.64
N THR A 127 16.17 0.62 4.71
CA THR A 127 16.60 -0.59 5.39
C THR A 127 16.17 -0.53 6.86
N LEU A 128 15.38 -1.50 7.29
CA LEU A 128 14.99 -1.70 8.68
C LEU A 128 15.81 -2.85 9.25
N THR A 129 16.53 -2.61 10.34
CA THR A 129 17.30 -3.60 11.08
C THR A 129 16.60 -3.83 12.41
N LEU A 130 16.14 -5.06 12.64
CA LEU A 130 15.27 -5.41 13.77
C LEU A 130 15.95 -6.48 14.63
N PRO A 131 16.56 -6.10 15.77
CA PRO A 131 17.20 -7.06 16.67
C PRO A 131 16.19 -8.08 17.20
N LYS A 132 16.53 -9.36 17.17
CA LYS A 132 15.69 -10.43 17.73
C LYS A 132 15.76 -10.41 19.25
N ILE A 133 14.66 -10.73 19.92
CA ILE A 133 14.65 -10.90 21.38
C ILE A 133 15.61 -12.03 21.77
N ASP A 134 16.57 -11.72 22.64
CA ASP A 134 17.40 -12.74 23.27
C ASP A 134 16.62 -13.45 24.37
N ARG A 135 16.03 -14.60 24.01
CA ARG A 135 15.28 -15.46 24.93
C ARG A 135 16.15 -16.05 26.05
N ASN A 136 17.47 -15.95 25.98
CA ASN A 136 18.39 -16.44 27.01
C ASN A 136 18.84 -15.35 27.99
N LYS A 137 18.45 -14.08 27.77
CA LYS A 137 18.81 -12.96 28.64
C LYS A 137 18.12 -13.08 29.99
N GLN A 138 18.89 -13.45 31.02
CA GLN A 138 18.40 -13.56 32.41
C GLN A 138 18.72 -12.30 33.21
N ALA A 139 17.70 -11.69 33.83
CA ALA A 139 17.88 -10.59 34.77
C ALA A 139 17.73 -11.09 36.21
N LYS A 140 18.76 -10.87 37.06
CA LYS A 140 18.65 -11.09 38.52
C LYS A 140 18.03 -9.85 39.16
N VAL A 141 16.84 -10.00 39.75
CA VAL A 141 16.18 -8.92 40.49
C VAL A 141 16.61 -8.96 41.95
N LYS A 142 17.10 -7.83 42.47
CA LYS A 142 17.38 -7.67 43.91
C LYS A 142 16.11 -7.27 44.64
N ILE A 143 15.77 -8.00 45.70
CA ILE A 143 14.67 -7.65 46.60
C ILE A 143 15.06 -6.38 47.36
N LYS A 144 14.24 -5.33 47.27
CA LYS A 144 14.35 -4.15 48.15
C LYS A 144 13.51 -4.41 49.40
N SER A 145 14.14 -4.36 50.57
CA SER A 145 13.40 -4.26 51.83
C SER A 145 12.78 -2.87 51.95
N VAL A 146 11.52 -2.84 52.41
CA VAL A 146 10.78 -1.63 52.78
C VAL A 146 10.80 -1.52 54.29
#